data_AF-A0A2V7C0I0-F1
#
_entry.id   AF-A0A2V7C0I0-F1
#
_cell.length_a   1.000
_cell.length_b   1.000
_cell.length_c   1.000
_cell.angle_alpha   90.00
_cell.angle_beta   90.00
_cell.angle_gamma   90.00
#
_symmetry.space_group_name_H-M   'P 1'
#
loop_
_entity.id
_entity.type
_entity.pdbx_description
1 polymer ?
#
loop_
_entity_poly.entity_id
_entity_poly.type
_entity_poly.pdbx_seq_one_letter_code
_entity_poly.pdbx_strand_id
1 'polypeptide(L)'
;MKADQSLGSHTSLVLAVASVATLMVVAVMAMDLFADRALGTDAQLAWRAQLKKVDAALANNDVSAAELAWRETYAAALKSRHWEGMVAVGDAYRQVGDAGGFHHAARAEARQSYLTALFRARGEGSVDGVLRVAERFAELGDRDVVEQCIRVAWTVAAQAKDPLAQQSVRAFTKRWEARALEAEPLNFTQ
;
A
#
# COMPACT_ATOMS: atom_id res chain seq x y z
N MET A 1 -16.45 63.92 -24.85
CA MET A 1 -17.06 62.94 -23.91
C MET A 1 -17.54 61.73 -24.72
N LYS A 2 -16.77 60.62 -24.68
CA LYS A 2 -16.94 59.29 -25.33
C LYS A 2 -15.65 58.88 -26.06
N ALA A 3 -14.63 58.43 -25.32
CA ALA A 3 -13.51 57.69 -25.91
C ALA A 3 -12.85 56.71 -24.91
N ASP A 4 -13.00 56.92 -23.59
CA ASP A 4 -12.37 56.03 -22.59
C ASP A 4 -13.19 54.82 -22.12
N GLN A 5 -14.49 54.73 -22.43
CA GLN A 5 -15.34 53.64 -21.91
C GLN A 5 -15.15 52.29 -22.64
N SER A 6 -14.59 52.27 -23.86
CA SER A 6 -14.49 51.04 -24.66
C SER A 6 -13.32 50.14 -24.24
N LEU A 7 -12.15 50.72 -23.91
CA LEU A 7 -10.94 49.96 -23.55
C LEU A 7 -11.05 49.24 -22.18
N GLY A 8 -11.80 49.81 -21.23
CA GLY A 8 -12.04 49.21 -19.91
C GLY A 8 -13.01 48.02 -19.94
N SER A 9 -13.97 48.01 -20.88
CA SER A 9 -14.95 46.93 -21.01
C SER A 9 -14.32 45.63 -21.49
N HIS A 10 -13.48 45.70 -22.53
CA HIS A 10 -12.84 44.51 -23.11
C HIS A 10 -11.81 43.87 -22.16
N THR A 11 -11.05 44.67 -21.43
CA THR A 11 -10.09 44.17 -20.44
C THR A 11 -10.79 43.53 -19.24
N SER A 12 -11.89 44.13 -18.77
CA SER A 12 -12.71 43.55 -17.70
C SER A 12 -13.42 42.25 -18.12
N LEU A 13 -13.83 42.13 -19.38
CA LEU A 13 -14.48 40.92 -19.91
C LEU A 13 -13.49 39.77 -20.09
N VAL A 14 -12.27 40.05 -20.56
CA VAL A 14 -11.20 39.06 -20.69
C VAL A 14 -10.74 38.56 -19.32
N LEU A 15 -10.59 39.46 -18.33
CA LEU A 15 -10.25 39.08 -16.95
C LEU A 15 -11.34 38.21 -16.32
N ALA A 16 -12.63 38.54 -16.51
CA ALA A 16 -13.74 37.74 -16.01
C ALA A 16 -13.78 36.33 -16.61
N VAL A 17 -13.61 36.19 -17.93
CA VAL A 17 -13.59 34.89 -18.61
C VAL A 17 -12.38 34.05 -18.19
N ALA A 18 -11.19 34.66 -18.09
CA ALA A 18 -10.00 33.97 -17.60
C ALA A 18 -10.17 33.50 -16.14
N SER A 19 -10.86 34.27 -15.31
CA SER A 19 -11.17 33.91 -13.92
C SER A 19 -12.09 32.70 -13.84
N VAL A 20 -13.16 32.68 -14.65
CA VAL A 20 -14.11 31.54 -14.70
C VAL A 20 -13.42 30.28 -15.25
N ALA A 21 -12.61 30.40 -16.31
CA ALA A 21 -11.86 29.27 -16.85
C ALA A 21 -10.88 28.67 -15.83
N THR A 22 -10.16 29.52 -15.09
CA THR A 22 -9.26 29.07 -14.01
C THR A 22 -10.03 28.37 -12.90
N LEU A 23 -11.18 28.93 -12.49
CA LEU A 23 -12.02 28.36 -11.44
C LEU A 23 -12.63 27.01 -11.86
N MET A 24 -13.00 26.86 -13.13
CA MET A 24 -13.46 25.60 -13.73
C MET A 24 -12.37 24.53 -13.73
N VAL A 25 -11.14 24.86 -14.13
CA VAL A 25 -10.01 23.92 -14.09
C VAL A 25 -9.72 23.48 -12.66
N VAL A 26 -9.70 24.41 -11.70
CA VAL A 26 -9.51 24.08 -10.28
C VAL A 26 -10.65 23.21 -9.74
N ALA A 27 -11.90 23.48 -10.14
CA ALA A 27 -13.05 22.68 -9.72
C ALA A 27 -13.00 21.25 -10.26
N VAL A 28 -12.62 21.04 -11.52
CA VAL A 28 -12.46 19.70 -12.12
C VAL A 28 -11.36 18.92 -11.39
N MET A 29 -10.18 19.53 -11.18
CA MET A 29 -9.07 18.91 -10.45
C MET A 29 -9.46 18.56 -9.00
N ALA A 30 -10.23 19.43 -8.33
CA ALA A 30 -10.75 19.17 -7.00
C ALA A 30 -11.73 17.98 -7.00
N MET A 31 -12.66 17.91 -7.95
CA MET A 31 -13.61 16.79 -8.07
C MET A 31 -12.90 15.46 -8.28
N ASP A 32 -11.89 15.39 -9.14
CA ASP A 32 -11.09 14.17 -9.36
C ASP A 32 -10.38 13.72 -8.08
N LEU A 33 -9.77 14.66 -7.33
CA LEU A 33 -9.15 14.38 -6.05
C LEU A 33 -10.14 13.90 -4.98
N PHE A 34 -11.37 14.45 -4.96
CA PHE A 34 -12.40 14.01 -4.03
C PHE A 34 -12.98 12.64 -4.40
N ALA A 35 -13.22 12.39 -5.68
CA ALA A 35 -13.69 11.10 -6.17
C ALA A 35 -12.65 9.99 -5.89
N ASP A 36 -11.37 10.25 -6.14
CA ASP A 36 -10.29 9.30 -5.85
C ASP A 36 -10.20 8.96 -4.35
N ARG A 37 -10.37 9.96 -3.47
CA ARG A 37 -10.37 9.75 -2.02
C ARG A 37 -11.61 8.99 -1.51
N ALA A 38 -12.79 9.30 -2.06
CA ALA A 38 -14.02 8.59 -1.71
C ALA A 38 -13.94 7.11 -2.13
N LEU A 39 -13.54 6.85 -3.37
CA LEU A 39 -13.32 5.49 -3.89
C LEU A 39 -12.28 4.72 -3.07
N GLY A 40 -11.18 5.37 -2.68
CA GLY A 40 -10.17 4.78 -1.81
C GLY A 40 -10.73 4.38 -0.44
N THR A 41 -11.55 5.23 0.17
CA THR A 41 -12.16 5.00 1.49
C THR A 41 -13.18 3.85 1.46
N ASP A 42 -14.06 3.84 0.46
CA ASP A 42 -15.06 2.77 0.30
C ASP A 42 -14.38 1.43 0.02
N ALA A 43 -13.37 1.42 -0.85
CA ALA A 43 -12.57 0.24 -1.10
C ALA A 43 -11.80 -0.23 0.15
N GLN A 44 -11.31 0.71 0.98
CA GLN A 44 -10.62 0.41 2.25
C GLN A 44 -11.55 -0.27 3.26
N LEU A 45 -12.80 0.17 3.35
CA LEU A 45 -13.82 -0.47 4.19
C LEU A 45 -14.23 -1.82 3.61
N ALA A 46 -14.37 -1.91 2.28
CA ALA A 46 -14.81 -3.12 1.59
C ALA A 46 -13.85 -4.29 1.77
N TRP A 47 -12.53 -4.11 1.60
CA TRP A 47 -11.60 -5.25 1.77
C TRP A 47 -11.57 -5.74 3.22
N ARG A 48 -11.68 -4.84 4.21
CA ARG A 48 -11.75 -5.23 5.62
C ARG A 48 -13.01 -6.03 5.94
N ALA A 49 -14.14 -5.66 5.33
CA ALA A 49 -15.38 -6.41 5.47
C ALA A 49 -15.30 -7.79 4.80
N GLN A 50 -14.67 -7.88 3.62
CA GLN A 50 -14.49 -9.15 2.92
C GLN A 50 -13.49 -10.08 3.61
N LEU A 51 -12.43 -9.52 4.20
CA LEU A 51 -11.46 -10.29 4.99
C LEU A 51 -12.14 -11.04 6.15
N LYS A 52 -13.10 -10.40 6.84
CA LYS A 52 -13.89 -11.09 7.89
C LYS A 52 -14.67 -12.29 7.36
N LYS A 53 -15.07 -12.29 6.08
CA LYS A 53 -15.73 -13.45 5.47
C LYS A 53 -14.73 -14.57 5.17
N VAL A 54 -13.50 -14.24 4.80
CA VAL A 54 -12.41 -15.22 4.70
C VAL A 54 -12.20 -15.88 6.06
N ASP A 55 -12.04 -15.09 7.12
CA ASP A 55 -11.85 -15.59 8.48
C ASP A 55 -13.01 -16.50 8.93
N ALA A 56 -14.26 -16.11 8.64
CA ALA A 56 -15.44 -16.90 8.96
C ALA A 56 -15.51 -18.22 8.18
N ALA A 57 -15.14 -18.22 6.90
CA ALA A 57 -15.09 -19.43 6.09
C ALA A 57 -13.99 -20.39 6.57
N LEU A 58 -12.80 -19.87 6.89
CA LEU A 58 -11.71 -20.64 7.48
C LEU A 58 -12.11 -21.24 8.84
N ALA A 59 -12.79 -20.48 9.70
CA ALA A 59 -13.29 -20.99 10.98
C ALA A 59 -14.29 -22.15 10.83
N ASN A 60 -15.01 -22.20 9.71
CA ASN A 60 -15.93 -23.29 9.37
C ASN A 60 -15.27 -24.43 8.57
N ASN A 61 -13.96 -24.37 8.34
CA ASN A 61 -13.20 -25.28 7.46
C ASN A 61 -13.73 -25.32 6.01
N ASP A 62 -14.40 -24.27 5.56
CA ASP A 62 -14.88 -24.13 4.18
C ASP A 62 -13.83 -23.42 3.33
N VAL A 63 -12.82 -24.18 2.87
CA VAL A 63 -11.71 -23.66 2.07
C VAL A 63 -12.20 -23.05 0.75
N SER A 64 -13.21 -23.65 0.12
CA SER A 64 -13.80 -23.14 -1.13
C SER A 64 -14.45 -21.78 -0.94
N ALA A 65 -15.23 -21.60 0.13
CA ALA A 65 -15.80 -20.30 0.47
C ALA A 65 -14.73 -19.28 0.87
N ALA A 66 -13.66 -19.73 1.56
CA ALA A 66 -12.54 -18.87 1.93
C ALA A 66 -11.78 -18.34 0.71
N GLU A 67 -11.53 -19.20 -0.29
CA GLU A 67 -10.92 -18.78 -1.56
C GLU A 67 -11.79 -17.78 -2.32
N LEU A 68 -13.10 -17.99 -2.38
CA LEU A 68 -14.02 -17.07 -3.06
C LEU A 68 -14.04 -15.70 -2.36
N ALA A 69 -14.19 -15.69 -1.03
CA ALA A 69 -14.14 -14.48 -0.23
C ALA A 69 -12.77 -13.77 -0.34
N TRP A 70 -11.69 -14.54 -0.47
CA TRP A 70 -10.36 -14.00 -0.66
C TRP A 70 -10.23 -13.26 -2.00
N ARG A 71 -10.77 -13.80 -3.10
CA ARG A 71 -10.77 -13.11 -4.41
C ARG A 71 -11.50 -11.76 -4.36
N GLU A 72 -12.62 -11.70 -3.65
CA GLU A 72 -13.35 -10.44 -3.42
C GLU A 72 -12.52 -9.45 -2.57
N THR A 73 -11.83 -9.96 -1.54
CA THR A 73 -10.91 -9.17 -0.71
C THR A 73 -9.74 -8.63 -1.55
N TYR A 74 -9.13 -9.46 -2.40
CA TYR A 74 -8.05 -9.08 -3.32
C TYR A 74 -8.50 -7.96 -4.24
N ALA A 75 -9.67 -8.11 -4.89
CA ALA A 75 -10.21 -7.09 -5.79
C ALA A 75 -10.46 -5.75 -5.09
N ALA A 76 -11.01 -5.77 -3.87
CA ALA A 76 -11.25 -4.57 -3.07
C ALA A 76 -9.93 -3.92 -2.60
N ALA A 77 -8.96 -4.71 -2.13
CA ALA A 77 -7.65 -4.23 -1.72
C ALA A 77 -6.88 -3.61 -2.89
N LEU A 78 -6.97 -4.21 -4.08
CA LEU A 78 -6.35 -3.66 -5.28
C LEU A 78 -6.96 -2.29 -5.61
N LYS A 79 -8.29 -2.14 -5.52
CA LYS A 79 -8.99 -0.85 -5.73
C LYS A 79 -8.69 0.21 -4.68
N SER A 80 -8.39 -0.19 -3.44
CA SER A 80 -8.07 0.76 -2.35
C SER A 80 -6.84 1.60 -2.64
N ARG A 81 -5.94 1.13 -3.51
CA ARG A 81 -4.65 1.77 -3.82
C ARG A 81 -3.73 1.98 -2.61
N HIS A 82 -4.05 1.38 -1.46
CA HIS A 82 -3.26 1.40 -0.23
C HIS A 82 -2.44 0.12 -0.06
N TRP A 83 -1.34 0.21 0.68
CA TRP A 83 -0.46 -0.93 0.95
C TRP A 83 -1.05 -1.94 1.94
N GLU A 84 -1.82 -1.48 2.94
CA GLU A 84 -2.35 -2.33 4.03
C GLU A 84 -3.21 -3.47 3.50
N GLY A 85 -4.09 -3.16 2.54
CA GLY A 85 -4.98 -4.15 1.95
C GLY A 85 -4.20 -5.25 1.24
N MET A 86 -3.10 -4.91 0.55
CA MET A 86 -2.28 -5.89 -0.16
C MET A 86 -1.47 -6.76 0.81
N VAL A 87 -1.01 -6.22 1.94
CA VAL A 87 -0.41 -7.04 3.02
C VAL A 87 -1.44 -8.01 3.58
N ALA A 88 -2.63 -7.52 3.94
CA ALA A 88 -3.68 -8.34 4.52
C ALA A 88 -4.15 -9.47 3.58
N VAL A 89 -4.22 -9.19 2.28
CA VAL A 89 -4.55 -10.18 1.24
C VAL A 89 -3.48 -11.26 1.13
N GLY A 90 -2.20 -10.90 1.18
CA GLY A 90 -1.10 -11.87 1.19
C GLY A 90 -1.14 -12.76 2.45
N ASP A 91 -1.36 -12.14 3.62
CA ASP A 91 -1.49 -12.85 4.90
C ASP A 91 -2.68 -13.83 4.87
N ALA A 92 -3.84 -13.37 4.39
CA ALA A 92 -5.04 -14.19 4.26
C ALA A 92 -4.85 -15.36 3.30
N TYR A 93 -4.21 -15.17 2.15
CA TYR A 93 -4.04 -16.27 1.20
C TYR A 93 -3.10 -17.35 1.70
N ARG A 94 -2.10 -16.99 2.52
CA ARG A 94 -1.27 -17.98 3.22
C ARG A 94 -2.13 -18.85 4.13
N GLN A 95 -3.02 -18.26 4.91
CA GLN A 95 -3.94 -19.01 5.78
C GLN A 95 -4.88 -19.91 4.98
N VAL A 96 -5.41 -19.43 3.85
CA VAL A 96 -6.25 -20.24 2.95
C VAL A 96 -5.45 -21.41 2.37
N GLY A 97 -4.23 -21.17 1.91
CA GLY A 97 -3.35 -22.22 1.42
C GLY A 97 -2.90 -23.21 2.49
N ASP A 98 -2.78 -22.76 3.73
CA ASP A 98 -2.49 -23.62 4.87
C ASP A 98 -3.66 -24.55 5.18
N ALA A 99 -4.89 -24.04 5.15
CA ALA A 99 -6.10 -24.84 5.34
C ALA A 99 -6.40 -25.78 4.15
N GLY A 100 -6.07 -25.35 2.92
CA GLY A 100 -6.33 -26.10 1.69
C GLY A 100 -5.20 -27.03 1.25
N GLY A 101 -4.05 -27.02 1.91
CA GLY A 101 -2.89 -27.87 1.58
C GLY A 101 -2.10 -27.46 0.33
N PHE A 102 -2.19 -26.19 -0.10
CA PHE A 102 -1.49 -25.66 -1.28
C PHE A 102 -0.48 -24.55 -0.95
N HIS A 103 0.30 -24.76 0.11
CA HIS A 103 1.26 -23.81 0.68
C HIS A 103 2.19 -23.13 -0.35
N HIS A 104 2.71 -23.88 -1.33
CA HIS A 104 3.64 -23.33 -2.33
C HIS A 104 2.99 -22.28 -3.24
N ALA A 105 1.77 -22.56 -3.72
CA ALA A 105 1.02 -21.62 -4.54
C ALA A 105 0.63 -20.38 -3.72
N ALA A 106 0.18 -20.59 -2.48
CA ALA A 106 -0.19 -19.51 -1.58
C ALA A 106 1.01 -18.60 -1.24
N ARG A 107 2.20 -19.17 -1.00
CA ARG A 107 3.43 -18.41 -0.77
C ARG A 107 3.83 -17.57 -1.99
N ALA A 108 3.69 -18.10 -3.20
CA ALA A 108 3.99 -17.35 -4.42
C ALA A 108 3.06 -16.15 -4.60
N GLU A 109 1.76 -16.33 -4.37
CA GLU A 109 0.76 -15.26 -4.47
C GLU A 109 0.91 -14.21 -3.34
N ALA A 110 1.22 -14.65 -2.11
CA ALA A 110 1.53 -13.76 -1.01
C ALA A 110 2.75 -12.88 -1.34
N ARG A 111 3.80 -13.47 -1.92
CA ARG A 111 4.97 -12.72 -2.39
C ARG A 111 4.59 -11.62 -3.39
N GLN A 112 3.70 -11.90 -4.36
CA GLN A 112 3.23 -10.89 -5.32
C GLN A 112 2.43 -9.78 -4.63
N SER A 113 1.57 -10.15 -3.68
CA SER A 113 0.79 -9.21 -2.88
C SER A 113 1.70 -8.28 -2.06
N TYR A 114 2.73 -8.83 -1.42
CA TYR A 114 3.71 -8.06 -0.66
C TYR A 114 4.58 -7.15 -1.55
N LEU A 115 4.95 -7.59 -2.76
CA LEU A 115 5.63 -6.71 -3.72
C LEU A 115 4.76 -5.52 -4.11
N THR A 116 3.47 -5.75 -4.37
CA THR A 116 2.52 -4.67 -4.66
C THR A 116 2.40 -3.71 -3.46
N ALA A 117 2.32 -4.25 -2.24
CA ALA A 117 2.31 -3.45 -1.02
C ALA A 117 3.58 -2.61 -0.85
N LEU A 118 4.77 -3.16 -1.15
CA LEU A 118 6.04 -2.45 -1.08
C LEU A 118 6.06 -1.22 -1.99
N PHE A 119 5.61 -1.37 -3.24
CA PHE A 119 5.56 -0.25 -4.18
C PHE A 119 4.60 0.84 -3.72
N ARG A 120 3.43 0.46 -3.18
CA ARG A 120 2.45 1.41 -2.63
C ARG A 120 2.99 2.13 -1.39
N ALA A 121 3.52 1.40 -0.42
CA ALA A 121 4.09 1.97 0.80
C ALA A 121 5.22 2.95 0.49
N ARG A 122 6.09 2.62 -0.48
CA ARG A 122 7.12 3.53 -0.98
C ARG A 122 6.52 4.78 -1.63
N GLY A 123 5.52 4.61 -2.50
CA GLY A 123 4.85 5.72 -3.18
C GLY A 123 4.12 6.66 -2.22
N GLU A 124 3.57 6.11 -1.13
CA GLU A 124 2.94 6.85 -0.04
C GLU A 124 3.94 7.48 0.93
N GLY A 125 5.24 7.18 0.80
CA GLY A 125 6.27 7.64 1.74
C GLY A 125 6.16 7.01 3.14
N SER A 126 5.54 5.83 3.24
CA SER A 126 5.26 5.14 4.51
C SER A 126 6.41 4.23 4.93
N VAL A 127 7.22 4.67 5.90
CA VAL A 127 8.27 3.83 6.51
C VAL A 127 7.67 2.63 7.25
N ASP A 128 6.57 2.83 8.00
CA ASP A 128 5.86 1.72 8.67
C ASP A 128 5.40 0.67 7.66
N GLY A 129 4.81 1.09 6.54
CA GLY A 129 4.37 0.18 5.49
C GLY A 129 5.52 -0.63 4.89
N VAL A 130 6.66 0.02 4.59
CA VAL A 130 7.85 -0.67 4.07
C VAL A 130 8.39 -1.69 5.08
N LEU A 131 8.47 -1.33 6.37
CA LEU A 131 8.99 -2.22 7.41
C LEU A 131 8.03 -3.40 7.71
N ARG A 132 6.71 -3.18 7.68
CA ARG A 132 5.73 -4.27 7.80
C ARG A 132 5.82 -5.26 6.65
N VAL A 133 5.97 -4.77 5.42
CA VAL A 133 6.19 -5.63 4.25
C VAL A 133 7.51 -6.39 4.37
N ALA A 134 8.57 -5.76 4.88
CA ALA A 134 9.85 -6.42 5.13
C ALA A 134 9.72 -7.61 6.10
N GLU A 135 8.95 -7.49 7.18
CA GLU A 135 8.69 -8.61 8.10
C GLU A 135 7.99 -9.77 7.38
N ARG A 136 7.05 -9.48 6.47
CA ARG A 136 6.38 -10.53 5.69
C ARG A 136 7.32 -11.25 4.73
N PHE A 137 8.22 -10.54 4.05
CA PHE A 137 9.27 -11.19 3.28
C PHE A 137 10.23 -12.01 4.14
N ALA A 138 10.53 -11.54 5.37
CA ALA A 138 11.36 -12.28 6.32
C ALA A 138 10.70 -13.61 6.73
N GLU A 139 9.39 -13.61 6.99
CA GLU A 139 8.61 -14.84 7.25
C GLU A 139 8.56 -15.79 6.04
N LEU A 140 8.60 -15.23 4.82
CA LEU A 140 8.77 -16.03 3.61
C LEU A 140 10.22 -16.49 3.40
N GLY A 141 11.17 -16.10 4.24
CA GLY A 141 12.59 -16.44 4.08
C GLY A 141 13.29 -15.71 2.92
N ASP A 142 12.68 -14.67 2.37
CA ASP A 142 13.18 -13.90 1.22
C ASP A 142 14.21 -12.85 1.66
N ARG A 143 15.36 -13.32 2.18
CA ARG A 143 16.38 -12.48 2.84
C ARG A 143 16.85 -11.29 2.00
N ASP A 144 17.18 -11.51 0.73
CA ASP A 144 17.65 -10.46 -0.17
C ASP A 144 16.60 -9.34 -0.35
N VAL A 145 15.32 -9.71 -0.33
CA VAL A 145 14.20 -8.77 -0.45
C VAL A 145 14.07 -7.94 0.84
N VAL A 146 14.25 -8.55 2.01
CA VAL A 146 14.26 -7.82 3.30
C VAL A 146 15.33 -6.75 3.32
N GLU A 147 16.54 -7.05 2.87
CA GLU A 147 17.63 -6.07 2.79
C GLU A 147 17.29 -4.92 1.82
N GLN A 148 16.66 -5.24 0.69
CA GLN A 148 16.18 -4.21 -0.23
C GLN A 148 15.09 -3.34 0.40
N CYS A 149 14.16 -3.92 1.16
CA CYS A 149 13.16 -3.16 1.92
C CYS A 149 13.82 -2.22 2.93
N ILE A 150 14.88 -2.65 3.64
CA ILE A 150 15.64 -1.79 4.55
C ILE A 150 16.23 -0.58 3.81
N ARG A 151 16.84 -0.79 2.63
CA ARG A 151 17.38 0.31 1.80
C ARG A 151 16.28 1.28 1.33
N VAL A 152 15.12 0.75 0.95
CA VAL A 152 13.95 1.57 0.59
C VAL A 152 13.44 2.36 1.79
N ALA A 153 13.33 1.74 2.97
CA ALA A 153 12.87 2.41 4.19
C ALA A 153 13.79 3.56 4.59
N TRP A 154 15.11 3.38 4.48
CA TRP A 154 16.09 4.46 4.67
C TRP A 154 15.88 5.62 3.70
N THR A 155 15.67 5.31 2.41
CA THR A 155 15.41 6.32 1.38
C THR A 155 14.16 7.13 1.71
N VAL A 156 13.08 6.45 2.09
CA VAL A 156 11.80 7.08 2.46
C VAL A 156 11.96 7.95 3.71
N ALA A 157 12.62 7.44 4.77
CA ALA A 157 12.86 8.18 6.01
C ALA A 157 13.72 9.43 5.80
N ALA A 158 14.74 9.33 4.92
CA ALA A 158 15.62 10.45 4.59
C ALA A 158 14.88 11.56 3.83
N GLN A 159 14.00 11.18 2.89
CA GLN A 159 13.18 12.13 2.13
C GLN A 159 12.22 12.90 3.03
N ALA A 160 11.60 12.23 4.00
CA ALA A 160 10.70 12.85 4.97
C ALA A 160 11.42 13.69 6.04
N LYS A 161 12.76 13.54 6.18
CA LYS A 161 13.58 14.13 7.25
C LYS A 161 13.04 13.83 8.66
N ASP A 162 12.42 12.66 8.84
CA ASP A 162 11.80 12.25 10.10
C ASP A 162 12.77 11.43 10.98
N PRO A 163 13.23 11.98 12.12
CA PRO A 163 14.13 11.26 13.02
C PRO A 163 13.52 9.99 13.64
N LEU A 164 12.21 9.97 13.87
CA LEU A 164 11.50 8.81 14.43
C LEU A 164 11.45 7.70 13.39
N ALA A 165 11.12 8.04 12.14
CA ALA A 165 11.17 7.08 11.04
C ALA A 165 12.58 6.47 10.90
N GLN A 166 13.64 7.29 10.93
CA GLN A 166 15.01 6.78 10.89
C GLN A 166 15.35 5.87 12.09
N GLN A 167 14.84 6.19 13.29
CA GLN A 167 15.00 5.33 14.47
C GLN A 167 14.31 3.98 14.28
N SER A 168 13.10 3.97 13.72
CA SER A 168 12.36 2.75 13.40
C SER A 168 13.13 1.87 12.41
N VAL A 169 13.73 2.46 11.36
CA VAL A 169 14.58 1.71 10.42
C VAL A 169 15.80 1.12 11.13
N ARG A 170 16.53 1.91 11.94
CA ARG A 170 17.67 1.41 12.74
C ARG A 170 17.29 0.24 13.64
N ALA A 171 16.17 0.37 14.34
CA ALA A 171 15.68 -0.67 15.24
C ALA A 171 15.33 -1.95 14.48
N PHE A 172 14.69 -1.82 13.32
CA PHE A 172 14.39 -2.96 12.45
C PHE A 172 15.68 -3.63 11.93
N THR A 173 16.62 -2.86 11.39
CA THR A 173 17.91 -3.37 10.90
C THR A 173 18.65 -4.16 11.96
N LYS A 174 18.77 -3.62 13.20
CA LYS A 174 19.43 -4.31 14.31
C LYS A 174 18.75 -5.65 14.65
N ARG A 175 17.42 -5.71 14.64
CA ARG A 175 16.69 -6.96 14.89
C ARG A 175 16.91 -7.98 13.77
N TRP A 176 16.95 -7.52 12.52
CA TRP A 176 17.20 -8.37 11.36
C TRP A 176 18.60 -8.98 11.38
N GLU A 177 19.62 -8.16 11.67
CA GLU A 177 21.01 -8.60 11.81
C GLU A 177 21.16 -9.64 12.94
N ALA A 178 20.53 -9.40 14.09
CA ALA A 178 20.54 -10.37 15.19
C ALA A 178 19.94 -11.73 14.80
N ARG A 179 18.80 -11.72 14.08
CA ARG A 179 18.15 -12.95 13.57
C ARG A 179 19.04 -13.68 12.55
N ALA A 180 19.79 -12.94 11.73
CA ALA A 180 20.72 -13.54 10.77
C ALA A 180 21.87 -14.28 11.47
N LEU A 181 22.46 -13.67 12.50
CA LEU A 181 23.54 -14.25 13.31
C LEU A 181 23.09 -15.50 14.08
N GLU A 182 21.85 -15.51 14.61
CA GLU A 182 21.28 -16.69 15.27
C GLU A 182 21.05 -17.87 14.32
N ALA A 183 20.88 -17.61 13.02
CA ALA A 183 20.68 -18.65 12.01
C ALA A 183 21.99 -19.24 11.47
N GLU A 184 23.14 -18.64 11.77
CA GLU A 184 24.48 -19.02 11.26
C GLU A 184 25.27 -20.11 12.04
N PRO A 185 24.91 -20.58 13.27
CA PRO A 185 25.74 -21.53 14.02
C PRO A 185 25.57 -23.02 13.65
N LEU A 186 24.76 -23.37 12.64
CA LEU A 186 24.53 -24.78 12.24
C LEU A 186 25.25 -25.21 10.95
N ASN A 187 26.03 -24.33 10.32
CA ASN A 187 26.66 -24.60 9.02
C ASN A 187 28.17 -24.97 9.10
N PHE A 188 28.71 -25.19 10.30
CA PHE A 188 30.14 -25.50 10.53
C PHE A 188 30.46 -26.98 10.85
N THR A 189 29.54 -27.91 10.54
CA THR A 189 29.81 -29.35 10.61
C THR A 189 29.32 -30.05 9.35
N GLN A 190 30.15 -30.03 8.31
CA GLN A 190 30.30 -31.11 7.34
C GLN A 190 31.76 -31.21 6.91
#